data_AF-A0A7V3N0T6-F1
#
_entry.id   AF-A0A7V3N0T6-F1
#
_cell.length_a   1.000
_cell.length_b   1.000
_cell.length_c   1.000
_cell.angle_alpha   90.00
_cell.angle_beta   90.00
_cell.angle_gamma   90.00
#
_symmetry.space_group_name_H-M   'P 1'
#
loop_
_entity.id
_entity.type
_entity.pdbx_description
1 polymer ?
#
loop_
_entity_poly.entity_id
_entity_poly.type
_entity_poly.pdbx_seq_one_letter_code
_entity_poly.pdbx_strand_id
1 'polypeptide(L)'
;MVTLPRVGTRVSVRYRRPPGSVPALSDAVGHLLQVDPVVRVQTRQGDVVEFAAADVLTVRRLTDVPVRNSQIRAVEHAAALAWPGVQQDWVDGWLLRAGHGATMRANSAVPLAIGASMNTVPAIVDWYTQRGLIPRLAIPDRLIPLGIDTPIECETR
;
A
#
# COMPACT_ATOMS: atom_id res chain seq x y z
N MET A 1 -21.21 -17.81 -23.45
CA MET A 1 -21.57 -17.08 -22.23
C MET A 1 -20.27 -16.72 -21.51
N VAL A 2 -20.08 -15.46 -21.12
CA VAL A 2 -18.83 -15.04 -20.45
C VAL A 2 -18.86 -15.51 -18.99
N THR A 3 -17.84 -16.24 -18.55
CA THR A 3 -17.73 -16.68 -17.15
C THR A 3 -17.24 -15.52 -16.28
N LEU A 4 -18.06 -15.12 -15.31
CA LEU A 4 -17.73 -14.07 -14.35
C LEU A 4 -16.85 -14.62 -13.21
N PRO A 5 -15.82 -13.87 -12.75
CA PRO A 5 -15.03 -14.22 -11.58
C PRO A 5 -15.83 -14.20 -10.27
N ARG A 6 -15.20 -14.62 -9.16
CA ARG A 6 -15.77 -14.53 -7.81
C ARG A 6 -16.03 -13.06 -7.43
N VAL A 7 -17.12 -12.80 -6.73
CA VAL A 7 -17.37 -11.53 -6.04
C VAL A 7 -16.16 -11.13 -5.18
N GLY A 8 -15.83 -9.84 -5.18
CA GLY A 8 -14.62 -9.27 -4.60
C GLY A 8 -13.45 -9.19 -5.59
N THR A 9 -13.49 -9.88 -6.73
CA THR A 9 -12.41 -9.80 -7.73
C THR A 9 -12.42 -8.45 -8.43
N ARG A 10 -11.25 -7.81 -8.56
CA ARG A 10 -11.10 -6.63 -9.40
C ARG A 10 -11.15 -7.02 -10.89
N VAL A 11 -12.01 -6.39 -11.65
CA VAL A 11 -12.29 -6.71 -13.05
C VAL A 11 -12.34 -5.47 -13.94
N SER A 12 -12.06 -5.68 -15.22
CA SER A 12 -12.42 -4.80 -16.32
C SER A 12 -13.49 -5.52 -17.13
N VAL A 13 -14.69 -4.94 -17.22
CA VAL A 13 -15.84 -5.52 -17.91
C VAL A 13 -16.26 -4.60 -19.04
N ARG A 14 -16.32 -5.13 -20.27
CA ARG A 14 -16.95 -4.44 -21.39
C ARG A 14 -18.38 -4.94 -21.52
N TYR A 15 -19.35 -4.03 -21.56
CA TYR A 15 -20.76 -4.36 -21.58
C TYR A 15 -21.55 -3.48 -22.57
N ARG A 16 -22.71 -3.98 -22.98
CA ARG A 16 -23.67 -3.24 -23.79
C ARG A 16 -24.54 -2.37 -22.89
N ARG A 17 -24.68 -1.10 -23.26
CA ARG A 17 -25.59 -0.15 -22.59
C ARG A 17 -27.03 -0.35 -23.11
N PRO A 18 -28.05 0.16 -22.40
CA PRO A 18 -29.44 0.08 -22.86
C PRO A 18 -29.59 0.56 -24.31
N PRO A 19 -30.48 -0.06 -25.11
CA PRO A 19 -30.75 0.35 -26.49
C PRO A 19 -31.01 1.86 -26.60
N GLY A 20 -30.42 2.51 -27.60
CA GLY A 20 -30.47 3.96 -27.78
C GLY A 20 -29.36 4.75 -27.07
N SER A 21 -28.51 4.08 -26.27
CA SER A 21 -27.34 4.72 -25.67
C SER A 21 -26.29 5.08 -26.72
N VAL A 22 -25.71 6.28 -26.61
CA VAL A 22 -24.53 6.70 -27.38
C VAL A 22 -23.41 7.06 -26.39
N PRO A 23 -22.27 6.36 -26.39
CA PRO A 23 -21.99 5.13 -27.14
C PRO A 23 -22.82 3.94 -26.66
N ALA A 24 -23.03 2.95 -27.54
CA ALA A 24 -23.80 1.73 -27.24
C ALA A 24 -23.06 0.74 -26.32
N LEU A 25 -21.73 0.88 -26.20
CA LEU A 25 -20.87 0.04 -25.36
C LEU A 25 -20.18 0.91 -24.31
N SER A 26 -19.87 0.32 -23.18
CA SER A 26 -19.08 0.96 -22.13
C SER A 26 -18.19 -0.05 -21.41
N ASP A 27 -17.22 0.47 -20.67
CA ASP A 27 -16.28 -0.32 -19.89
C ASP A 27 -16.42 0.07 -18.41
N ALA A 28 -16.55 -0.92 -17.54
CA ALA A 28 -16.54 -0.75 -16.08
C ALA A 28 -15.27 -1.37 -15.51
N VAL A 29 -14.52 -0.61 -14.72
CA VAL A 29 -13.31 -1.09 -14.04
C VAL A 29 -13.47 -0.91 -12.54
N GLY A 30 -13.42 -2.02 -11.80
CA GLY A 30 -13.79 -2.00 -10.39
C GLY A 30 -13.82 -3.37 -9.74
N HIS A 31 -14.34 -3.44 -8.51
CA HIS A 31 -14.58 -4.71 -7.82
C HIS A 31 -15.96 -5.24 -8.16
N LEU A 32 -16.02 -6.52 -8.50
CA LEU A 32 -17.27 -7.22 -8.74
C LEU A 32 -18.00 -7.40 -7.40
N LEU A 33 -19.11 -6.70 -7.20
CA LEU A 33 -19.91 -6.81 -5.98
C LEU A 33 -20.94 -7.93 -6.07
N GLN A 34 -21.44 -8.20 -7.27
CA GLN A 34 -22.52 -9.14 -7.51
C GLN A 34 -22.50 -9.61 -8.96
N VAL A 35 -22.95 -10.84 -9.21
CA VAL A 35 -23.06 -11.44 -10.55
C VAL A 35 -24.49 -11.83 -10.93
N ASP A 36 -25.38 -12.01 -9.94
CA ASP A 36 -26.79 -12.38 -10.10
C ASP A 36 -27.64 -11.62 -9.06
N PRO A 37 -28.86 -11.13 -9.39
CA PRO A 37 -29.55 -11.24 -10.69
C PRO A 37 -29.01 -10.28 -11.77
N VAL A 38 -28.28 -9.25 -11.33
CA VAL A 38 -27.57 -8.30 -12.19
C VAL A 38 -26.10 -8.23 -11.78
N VAL A 39 -25.25 -7.89 -12.75
CA VAL A 39 -23.83 -7.69 -12.50
C VAL A 39 -23.63 -6.28 -11.94
N ARG A 40 -22.96 -6.18 -10.80
CA ARG A 40 -22.65 -4.91 -10.13
C ARG A 40 -21.15 -4.75 -9.98
N VAL A 41 -20.59 -3.67 -10.50
CA VAL A 41 -19.16 -3.35 -10.41
C VAL A 41 -18.98 -2.02 -9.69
N GLN A 42 -18.29 -2.02 -8.56
CA GLN A 42 -17.92 -0.78 -7.86
C GLN A 42 -16.63 -0.23 -8.42
N THR A 43 -16.69 0.95 -9.03
CA THR A 43 -15.53 1.62 -9.60
C THR A 43 -14.58 2.12 -8.50
N ARG A 44 -13.37 2.55 -8.89
CA ARG A 44 -12.41 3.18 -7.97
C ARG A 44 -12.97 4.44 -7.29
N GLN A 45 -13.92 5.13 -7.91
CA GLN A 45 -14.54 6.35 -7.39
C GLN A 45 -15.67 6.06 -6.39
N GLY A 46 -16.05 4.79 -6.22
CA GLY A 46 -17.12 4.36 -5.32
C GLY A 46 -18.47 4.15 -6.00
N ASP A 47 -18.63 4.64 -7.24
CA ASP A 47 -19.85 4.45 -8.03
C ASP A 47 -20.09 2.98 -8.35
N VAL A 48 -21.35 2.57 -8.33
CA VAL A 48 -21.76 1.21 -8.72
C VAL A 48 -22.37 1.24 -10.12
N VAL A 49 -21.73 0.52 -11.04
CA VAL A 49 -22.23 0.31 -12.39
C VAL A 49 -22.98 -1.02 -12.44
N GLU A 50 -24.20 -0.99 -12.96
CA GLU A 50 -25.10 -2.15 -13.03
C GLU A 50 -25.50 -2.46 -14.47
N PHE A 51 -25.46 -3.74 -14.85
CA PHE A 51 -25.87 -4.23 -16.17
C PHE A 51 -26.29 -5.69 -16.11
N ALA A 52 -27.06 -6.13 -17.11
CA ALA A 52 -27.48 -7.52 -17.22
C ALA A 52 -26.27 -8.43 -17.54
N ALA A 53 -26.25 -9.64 -16.99
CA ALA A 53 -25.22 -10.62 -17.30
C ALA A 53 -25.16 -10.96 -18.81
N ALA A 54 -26.31 -10.89 -19.50
CA ALA A 54 -26.43 -11.09 -20.94
C ALA A 54 -25.78 -9.97 -21.79
N ASP A 55 -25.58 -8.79 -21.21
CA ASP A 55 -24.97 -7.65 -21.88
C ASP A 55 -23.44 -7.60 -21.73
N VAL A 56 -22.86 -8.53 -20.97
CA VAL A 56 -21.42 -8.67 -20.80
C VAL A 56 -20.79 -9.21 -22.09
N LEU A 57 -19.87 -8.43 -22.66
CA LEU A 57 -19.12 -8.82 -23.85
C LEU A 57 -17.78 -9.46 -23.51
N THR A 58 -17.01 -8.83 -22.61
CA THR A 58 -15.71 -9.35 -22.17
C THR A 58 -15.46 -9.03 -20.69
N VAL A 59 -14.74 -9.91 -20.01
CA VAL A 59 -14.32 -9.74 -18.62
C VAL A 59 -12.85 -10.12 -18.49
N ARG A 60 -12.06 -9.24 -17.88
CA ARG A 60 -10.66 -9.48 -17.54
C ARG A 60 -10.46 -9.29 -16.05
N ARG A 61 -9.90 -10.30 -15.37
CA ARG A 61 -9.40 -10.16 -13.99
C ARG A 61 -8.20 -9.23 -13.98
N LEU A 62 -8.21 -8.28 -13.05
CA LEU A 62 -7.11 -7.36 -12.82
C LEU A 62 -6.42 -7.76 -11.51
N THR A 63 -5.13 -7.48 -11.42
CA THR A 63 -4.43 -7.48 -10.13
C THR A 63 -4.98 -6.36 -9.25
N ASP A 64 -4.73 -6.46 -7.95
CA ASP A 64 -4.99 -5.37 -7.02
C ASP A 64 -4.27 -4.10 -7.42
N VAL A 65 -4.78 -2.97 -6.94
CA VAL A 65 -4.15 -1.68 -7.20
C VAL A 65 -2.77 -1.69 -6.55
N PRO A 66 -1.69 -1.46 -7.32
CA PRO A 66 -0.35 -1.40 -6.76
C PRO A 66 -0.26 -0.30 -5.68
N VAL A 67 0.25 -0.66 -4.50
CA VAL A 67 0.58 0.32 -3.45
C VAL A 67 1.86 1.03 -3.85
N ARG A 68 1.81 2.36 -3.99
CA ARG A 68 2.95 3.20 -4.35
C ARG A 68 3.89 3.38 -3.16
N ASN A 69 5.20 3.52 -3.41
CA ASN A 69 6.18 3.81 -2.35
C ASN A 69 5.84 5.09 -1.57
N SER A 70 5.23 6.09 -2.21
CA SER A 70 4.75 7.30 -1.52
C SER A 70 3.62 7.03 -0.53
N GLN A 71 2.75 6.06 -0.81
CA GLN A 71 1.67 5.67 0.11
C GLN A 71 2.22 4.90 1.31
N ILE A 72 3.22 4.04 1.10
CA ILE A 72 3.94 3.38 2.20
C ILE A 72 4.58 4.46 3.08
N ARG A 73 5.36 5.37 2.50
CA ARG A 73 5.96 6.49 3.24
C ARG A 73 4.93 7.32 4.00
N ALA A 74 3.76 7.58 3.43
CA ALA A 74 2.70 8.36 4.10
C ALA A 74 2.16 7.64 5.35
N VAL A 75 1.93 6.33 5.28
CA VAL A 75 1.50 5.54 6.45
C VAL A 75 2.58 5.53 7.53
N GLU A 76 3.84 5.37 7.13
CA GLU A 76 4.98 5.34 8.05
C GLU A 76 5.23 6.72 8.68
N HIS A 77 5.00 7.80 7.94
CA HIS A 77 4.99 9.16 8.49
C HIS A 77 3.89 9.32 9.53
N ALA A 78 2.67 8.85 9.24
CA ALA A 78 1.55 8.92 10.18
C ALA A 78 1.84 8.10 11.44
N ALA A 79 2.44 6.91 11.31
CA ALA A 79 2.90 6.12 12.45
C ALA A 79 3.99 6.86 13.25
N ALA A 80 4.95 7.48 12.56
CA ALA A 80 5.99 8.26 13.23
C ALA A 80 5.42 9.43 14.03
N LEU A 81 4.38 10.10 13.51
CA LEU A 81 3.68 11.18 14.20
C LEU A 81 2.84 10.67 15.40
N ALA A 82 2.25 9.47 15.29
CA ALA A 82 1.50 8.87 16.39
C ALA A 82 2.40 8.41 17.55
N TRP A 83 3.65 8.04 17.25
CA TRP A 83 4.64 7.60 18.26
C TRP A 83 5.96 8.37 18.10
N PRO A 84 6.00 9.68 18.37
CA PRO A 84 7.14 10.52 17.99
C PRO A 84 8.47 10.13 18.65
N GLY A 85 8.46 9.49 19.82
CA GLY A 85 9.65 9.42 20.67
C GLY A 85 9.86 10.75 21.40
N VAL A 86 10.82 10.80 22.31
CA VAL A 86 11.19 12.00 23.07
C VAL A 86 12.32 12.79 22.43
N GLN A 87 13.11 12.14 21.59
CA GLN A 87 14.11 12.77 20.74
C GLN A 87 13.92 12.31 19.30
N GLN A 88 14.07 13.24 18.37
CA GLN A 88 13.98 12.99 16.94
C GLN A 88 15.13 13.67 16.23
N ASP A 89 15.57 13.06 15.14
CA ASP A 89 16.55 13.68 14.25
C ASP A 89 16.38 13.18 12.82
N TRP A 90 16.80 14.00 11.85
CA TRP A 90 16.80 13.63 10.44
C TRP A 90 18.23 13.44 9.96
N VAL A 91 18.52 12.26 9.43
CA VAL A 91 19.85 11.93 8.88
C VAL A 91 19.66 11.28 7.51
N ASP A 92 20.10 11.94 6.44
CA ASP A 92 20.06 11.46 5.05
C ASP A 92 18.74 10.79 4.64
N GLY A 93 17.62 11.40 5.01
CA GLY A 93 16.28 10.92 4.67
C GLY A 93 15.70 9.85 5.61
N TRP A 94 16.43 9.47 6.65
CA TRP A 94 15.92 8.71 7.78
C TRP A 94 15.42 9.64 8.88
N LEU A 95 14.25 9.32 9.44
CA LEU A 95 13.80 9.89 10.70
C LEU A 95 14.20 8.94 11.82
N LEU A 96 15.10 9.39 12.69
CA LEU A 96 15.54 8.69 13.89
C LEU A 96 14.65 9.13 15.04
N ARG A 97 14.23 8.19 15.89
CA ARG A 97 13.38 8.46 17.05
C ARG A 97 13.86 7.64 18.23
N ALA A 98 13.98 8.28 19.39
CA ALA A 98 14.31 7.63 20.66
C ALA A 98 13.27 8.03 21.71
N GLY A 99 12.69 7.06 22.41
CA GLY A 99 11.68 7.19 23.46
C GLY A 99 12.15 6.60 24.79
N HIS A 100 11.44 6.88 25.89
CA HIS A 100 11.74 6.36 27.23
C HIS A 100 11.40 4.85 27.45
N GLY A 101 10.93 4.14 26.41
CA GLY A 101 10.53 2.73 26.51
C GLY A 101 11.26 1.84 25.51
N ALA A 102 11.17 0.52 25.64
CA ALA A 102 11.87 -0.44 24.75
C ALA A 102 11.10 -0.78 23.45
N THR A 103 9.97 -0.13 23.16
CA THR A 103 9.14 -0.52 22.02
C THR A 103 9.72 0.00 20.69
N MET A 104 9.75 -0.85 19.68
CA MET A 104 10.12 -0.52 18.29
C MET A 104 9.42 0.73 17.73
N ARG A 105 8.15 0.94 18.13
CA ARG A 105 7.31 2.00 17.56
C ARG A 105 7.83 3.40 17.82
N ALA A 106 8.58 3.62 18.90
CA ALA A 106 9.15 4.91 19.27
C ALA A 106 10.69 4.90 19.33
N ASN A 107 11.32 3.77 19.01
CA ASN A 107 12.78 3.57 19.03
C ASN A 107 13.22 2.85 17.75
N SER A 108 13.16 3.57 16.64
CA SER A 108 13.61 3.08 15.35
C SER A 108 13.92 4.22 14.38
N ALA A 109 14.91 4.00 13.53
CA ALA A 109 15.12 4.82 12.35
C ALA A 109 14.20 4.32 11.23
N VAL A 110 13.47 5.24 10.60
CA VAL A 110 12.51 4.93 9.53
C VAL A 110 12.89 5.71 8.26
N PRO A 111 12.98 5.09 7.07
CA PRO A 111 13.39 5.77 5.85
C PRO A 111 12.20 6.54 5.27
N LEU A 112 11.93 7.75 5.76
CA LEU A 112 10.71 8.49 5.40
C LEU A 112 10.88 9.38 4.16
N ALA A 113 12.07 9.94 3.93
CA ALA A 113 12.32 10.77 2.75
C ALA A 113 12.86 9.97 1.55
N ILE A 114 12.60 10.49 0.34
CA ILE A 114 13.22 9.98 -0.88
C ILE A 114 14.73 10.17 -0.78
N GLY A 115 15.50 9.13 -1.12
CA GLY A 115 16.97 9.15 -1.03
C GLY A 115 17.55 8.49 0.21
N ALA A 116 16.72 8.07 1.18
CA ALA A 116 17.16 7.24 2.29
C ALA A 116 17.89 5.99 1.78
N SER A 117 19.07 5.73 2.35
CA SER A 117 19.99 4.69 1.89
C SER A 117 20.58 3.90 3.05
N MET A 118 20.99 2.66 2.79
CA MET A 118 21.71 1.83 3.76
C MET A 118 23.12 2.38 4.07
N ASN A 119 23.66 3.28 3.24
CA ASN A 119 24.95 3.93 3.53
C ASN A 119 24.88 4.82 4.78
N THR A 120 23.69 5.22 5.22
CA THR A 120 23.46 6.03 6.43
C THR A 120 23.53 5.21 7.72
N VAL A 121 23.54 3.87 7.64
CA VAL A 121 23.51 2.99 8.82
C VAL A 121 24.60 3.29 9.86
N PRO A 122 25.87 3.56 9.51
CA PRO A 122 26.88 3.94 10.50
C PRO A 122 26.49 5.16 11.32
N ALA A 123 25.99 6.23 10.69
CA ALA A 123 25.55 7.43 11.40
C ALA A 123 24.32 7.18 12.29
N ILE A 124 23.41 6.29 11.86
CA ILE A 124 22.28 5.85 12.68
C ILE A 124 22.77 5.08 13.91
N VAL A 125 23.72 4.16 13.74
CA VAL A 125 24.32 3.39 14.84
C VAL A 125 24.97 4.33 15.86
N ASP A 126 25.75 5.31 15.40
CA ASP A 126 26.39 6.30 16.29
C ASP A 126 25.36 7.09 17.08
N TRP A 127 24.26 7.53 16.44
CA TRP A 127 23.21 8.31 17.09
C TRP A 127 22.53 7.55 18.24
N TYR A 128 22.23 6.26 18.07
CA TYR A 128 21.62 5.43 19.12
C TYR A 128 22.62 5.04 20.21
N THR A 129 23.84 4.66 19.84
CA THR A 129 24.86 4.20 20.80
C THR A 129 25.32 5.31 21.75
N GLN A 130 25.43 6.56 21.29
CA GLN A 130 25.68 7.74 22.13
C GLN A 130 24.61 7.94 23.22
N ARG A 131 23.42 7.37 23.03
CA ARG A 131 22.28 7.43 23.96
C ARG A 131 22.12 6.15 24.78
N GLY A 132 23.05 5.20 24.66
CA GLY A 132 22.96 3.90 25.33
C GLY A 132 21.83 3.02 24.80
N LEU A 133 21.36 3.26 23.58
CA LEU A 133 20.25 2.53 22.96
C LEU A 133 20.77 1.54 21.90
N ILE A 134 20.04 0.44 21.73
CA ILE A 134 20.27 -0.51 20.64
C ILE A 134 19.80 0.15 19.34
N PRO A 135 20.64 0.29 18.29
CA PRO A 135 20.22 0.80 17.00
C PRO A 135 19.21 -0.15 16.35
N ARG A 136 18.09 0.40 15.88
CA ARG A 136 17.05 -0.39 15.20
C ARG A 136 16.56 0.32 13.96
N LEU A 137 16.41 -0.42 12.87
CA LEU A 137 15.86 0.07 11.61
C LEU A 137 14.45 -0.50 11.44
N ALA A 138 13.46 0.36 11.21
CA ALA A 138 12.14 -0.06 10.74
C ALA A 138 12.10 0.20 9.24
N ILE A 139 12.17 -0.88 8.46
CA ILE A 139 12.29 -0.83 7.00
C ILE A 139 10.99 -1.36 6.39
N PRO A 140 10.12 -0.46 5.91
CA PRO A 140 8.90 -0.86 5.22
C PRO A 140 9.24 -1.54 3.90
N ASP A 141 8.39 -2.48 3.51
CA ASP A 141 8.52 -3.23 2.28
C ASP A 141 8.76 -2.30 1.07
N ARG A 142 9.75 -2.66 0.24
CA ARG A 142 10.10 -1.99 -1.02
C ARG A 142 10.65 -0.56 -0.90
N LEU A 143 10.81 0.00 0.31
CA LEU A 143 11.43 1.32 0.47
C LEU A 143 12.95 1.27 0.43
N ILE A 144 13.54 0.22 1.00
CA ILE A 144 14.98 -0.05 0.97
C ILE A 144 15.17 -1.49 0.50
N PRO A 145 16.00 -1.74 -0.54
CA PRO A 145 16.36 -3.10 -0.94
C PRO A 145 17.17 -3.76 0.18
N LEU A 146 16.68 -4.90 0.68
CA LEU A 146 17.39 -5.73 1.65
C LEU A 146 17.95 -6.96 0.93
N GLY A 147 19.12 -7.43 1.37
CA GLY A 147 19.63 -8.73 0.95
C GLY A 147 18.74 -9.85 1.51
N ILE A 148 18.60 -10.95 0.77
CA ILE A 148 17.73 -12.09 1.12
C ILE A 148 18.04 -12.64 2.54
N ASP A 149 19.29 -12.57 2.98
CA ASP A 149 19.75 -13.08 4.27
C ASP A 149 19.88 -11.99 5.35
N THR A 150 19.26 -10.83 5.15
CA THR A 150 19.29 -9.76 6.16
C THR A 150 18.49 -10.21 7.39
N PRO A 151 19.08 -10.29 8.59
CA PRO A 151 18.37 -10.78 9.76
C PRO A 151 17.23 -9.82 10.13
N ILE A 152 16.02 -10.37 10.25
CA ILE A 152 14.80 -9.63 10.63
C ILE A 152 14.46 -10.01 12.07
N GLU A 153 14.47 -9.02 12.97
CA GLU A 153 14.12 -9.23 14.38
C GLU A 153 12.60 -9.27 14.59
N CYS A 154 11.83 -8.53 13.78
CA CYS A 154 10.38 -8.49 13.85
C CYS A 154 9.79 -8.17 12.46
N GLU A 155 8.79 -8.95 12.04
CA GLU A 155 8.00 -8.70 10.84
C GLU A 155 6.56 -8.38 11.27
N THR A 156 6.08 -7.18 10.92
CA THR A 156 4.68 -6.80 11.06
C THR A 156 4.03 -6.87 9.69
N ARG A 157 3.14 -7.85 9.50
CA ARG A 157 2.29 -8.00 8.31
C ARG A 157 0.91 -7.37 8.52
#